data_AF-A0A4Q4CJP8-F1
#
_entry.id   AF-A0A4Q4CJP8-F1
#
_cell.length_a   1.000
_cell.length_b   1.000
_cell.length_c   1.000
_cell.angle_alpha   90.00
_cell.angle_beta   90.00
_cell.angle_gamma   90.00
#
_symmetry.space_group_name_H-M   'P 1'
#
loop_
_entity.id
_entity.type
_entity.pdbx_description
1 polymer ?
#
loop_
_entity_poly.entity_id
_entity_poly.type
_entity_poly.pdbx_seq_one_letter_code
_entity_poly.pdbx_strand_id
1 'polypeptide(L)'
;MLGTIGLVVVIALLAALITTRYKVAGPNEAFIVTGRGGKSVRNAETGVSSTDISGQKVVMGGGVFVIPFVQKLHVLDLSSRRIM
;
A
#
# COMPACT_ATOMS: atom_id res chain seq x y z
N MET A 1 -27.39 -17.07 -23.48
CA MET A 1 -25.94 -17.22 -23.75
C MET A 1 -25.19 -15.88 -23.71
N LEU A 2 -25.65 -14.81 -24.38
CA LEU A 2 -24.97 -13.51 -24.33
C LEU A 2 -24.90 -12.89 -22.93
N GLY A 3 -25.98 -12.97 -22.15
CA GLY A 3 -26.03 -12.40 -20.79
C GLY A 3 -25.07 -13.06 -19.79
N THR A 4 -24.86 -14.37 -19.90
CA THR A 4 -23.90 -15.10 -19.05
C THR A 4 -22.46 -14.76 -19.39
N ILE A 5 -22.14 -14.62 -20.68
CA ILE A 5 -20.82 -14.17 -21.13
C ILE A 5 -20.55 -12.74 -20.63
N GLY A 6 -21.53 -11.85 -20.74
CA GLY A 6 -21.42 -10.48 -20.22
C GLY A 6 -21.13 -10.45 -18.71
N LEU A 7 -21.82 -11.28 -17.92
CA LEU A 7 -21.60 -11.36 -16.48
C LEU A 7 -20.19 -11.86 -16.12
N VAL A 8 -19.70 -12.89 -16.81
CA VAL A 8 -18.35 -13.44 -16.60
C VAL A 8 -17.28 -12.39 -16.91
N VAL A 9 -17.45 -11.63 -17.99
CA VAL A 9 -16.53 -10.54 -18.36
C VAL A 9 -16.51 -9.45 -17.29
N VAL A 10 -17.67 -9.04 -16.78
CA VAL A 10 -17.74 -8.02 -15.72
C VAL A 10 -17.03 -8.48 -14.45
N ILE A 11 -17.23 -9.73 -14.02
CA ILE A 11 -16.56 -10.29 -12.84
C ILE A 11 -15.04 -10.33 -13.04
N ALA A 12 -14.58 -10.77 -14.23
CA ALA A 12 -13.16 -10.80 -14.56
C ALA A 12 -12.53 -9.39 -14.53
N LEU A 13 -13.23 -8.38 -15.05
CA LEU A 13 -12.77 -6.99 -15.01
C LEU A 13 -12.70 -6.44 -13.58
N LEU A 14 -13.67 -6.76 -12.73
CA LEU A 14 -13.64 -6.37 -11.31
C LEU A 14 -12.48 -7.03 -10.57
N ALA A 15 -12.25 -8.33 -10.80
CA ALA A 15 -11.14 -9.05 -10.21
C ALA A 15 -9.78 -8.45 -10.65
N ALA A 16 -9.62 -8.17 -11.95
CA ALA A 16 -8.44 -7.51 -12.49
C ALA A 16 -8.24 -6.10 -11.88
N LEU A 17 -9.31 -5.35 -11.68
CA LEU A 17 -9.24 -4.03 -11.03
C LEU A 17 -8.74 -4.16 -9.58
N ILE A 18 -9.25 -5.11 -8.81
CA ILE A 18 -8.89 -5.28 -7.40
C ILE A 18 -7.43 -5.74 -7.26
N THR A 19 -6.99 -6.71 -8.07
CA THR A 19 -5.63 -7.26 -7.99
C THR A 19 -4.57 -6.22 -8.32
N THR A 20 -4.86 -5.25 -9.19
CA THR A 20 -3.90 -4.16 -9.49
C THR A 20 -3.67 -3.20 -8.32
N ARG A 21 -4.60 -3.13 -7.35
CA ARG A 21 -4.57 -2.17 -6.24
C ARG A 21 -4.09 -2.75 -4.91
N TYR A 22 -4.12 -4.08 -4.79
CA TYR A 22 -3.68 -4.77 -3.59
C TYR A 22 -2.23 -5.25 -3.75
N LYS A 23 -1.32 -4.69 -2.96
CA LYS A 23 0.11 -5.02 -2.98
C LYS A 23 0.47 -5.67 -1.64
N VAL A 24 1.11 -6.83 -1.67
CA VAL A 24 1.54 -7.55 -0.45
C VAL A 24 3.05 -7.40 -0.32
N ALA A 25 3.51 -6.88 0.82
CA ALA A 25 4.94 -6.79 1.13
C ALA A 25 5.45 -8.16 1.58
N GLY A 26 6.61 -8.57 1.02
CA GLY A 26 7.31 -9.76 1.48
C GLY A 26 7.77 -9.65 2.94
N PRO A 27 8.16 -10.78 3.58
CA PRO A 27 8.60 -10.79 4.98
C PRO A 27 9.80 -9.89 5.27
N ASN A 28 10.68 -9.73 4.29
CA ASN A 28 11.89 -8.91 4.36
C ASN A 28 11.74 -7.59 3.57
N GLU A 29 10.53 -7.20 3.21
CA GLU A 29 10.28 -5.98 2.44
C GLU A 29 9.45 -4.98 3.26
N ALA A 30 9.80 -3.71 3.12
CA ALA A 30 9.05 -2.59 3.63
C ALA A 30 8.46 -1.79 2.46
N PHE A 31 7.16 -1.53 2.52
CA PHE A 31 6.48 -0.66 1.57
C PHE A 31 6.33 0.74 2.18
N ILE A 32 6.91 1.73 1.51
CA ILE A 32 6.74 3.14 1.85
C ILE A 32 5.72 3.72 0.88
N VAL A 33 4.52 3.99 1.37
CA VAL A 33 3.43 4.60 0.59
C VAL A 33 3.40 6.09 0.90
N THR A 34 3.71 6.92 -0.09
CA THR A 34 3.72 8.39 0.01
C THR A 34 2.55 8.99 -0.78
N GLY A 35 2.18 10.25 -0.51
CA GLY A 35 1.09 10.95 -1.23
C GLY A 35 -0.31 10.75 -0.63
N ARG A 36 -0.43 9.96 0.45
CA ARG A 36 -1.64 9.95 1.27
C ARG A 36 -1.53 11.10 2.27
N GLY A 37 -2.40 12.11 2.16
CA GLY A 37 -2.51 13.19 3.17
C GLY A 37 -2.39 12.62 4.58
N GLY A 38 -1.48 13.21 5.37
CA GLY A 38 -0.83 12.60 6.52
C GLY A 38 -1.72 11.77 7.45
N LYS A 39 -1.20 10.64 7.94
CA LYS A 39 -1.79 9.92 9.07
C LYS A 39 -1.43 10.70 10.34
N SER A 40 -2.43 10.98 11.17
CA SER A 40 -2.22 11.48 12.53
C SER A 40 -1.41 10.44 13.32
N VAL A 41 -0.17 10.78 13.67
CA VAL A 41 0.69 9.96 14.52
C VAL A 41 0.62 10.56 15.91
N ARG A 42 0.11 9.79 16.86
CA ARG A 42 0.04 10.21 18.26
C ARG A 42 1.36 9.82 18.93
N ASN A 43 2.17 10.82 19.26
CA ASN A 43 3.45 10.61 19.92
C ASN A 43 3.22 10.10 21.36
N ALA A 44 3.78 8.93 21.70
CA ALA A 44 3.54 8.25 22.97
C ALA A 44 4.17 8.97 24.18
N GLU A 45 5.18 9.80 23.95
CA GLU A 45 5.91 10.50 25.01
C GLU A 45 5.34 11.89 25.34
N THR A 46 4.69 12.54 24.38
CA THR A 46 4.23 13.93 24.53
C THR A 46 2.73 14.12 24.39
N GLY A 47 1.99 13.09 23.98
CA GLY A 47 0.52 13.16 23.82
C GLY A 47 0.03 14.10 22.71
N VAL A 48 0.95 14.84 22.07
CA VAL A 48 0.64 15.78 20.98
C VAL A 48 0.40 15.00 19.70
N SER A 49 -0.82 15.13 19.17
CA SER A 49 -1.16 14.63 17.84
C SER A 49 -0.58 15.59 16.80
N SER A 50 0.66 15.39 16.41
CA SER A 50 1.24 16.13 15.30
C SER A 50 0.82 15.46 13.99
N THR A 51 0.20 16.23 13.10
CA THR A 51 -0.03 15.78 11.73
C THR A 51 1.31 15.90 11.02
N ASP A 52 2.04 14.80 10.93
CA ASP A 52 3.27 14.75 10.16
C ASP A 52 2.91 14.92 8.68
N ILE A 53 3.16 16.13 8.18
CA ILE A 53 3.00 16.54 6.79
C ILE A 53 3.92 15.76 5.83
N SER A 54 4.85 14.95 6.36
CA SER A 54 5.63 14.00 5.57
C SER A 54 4.74 12.89 4.98
N GLY A 55 3.60 12.56 5.61
CA GLY A 55 2.54 11.73 5.01
C GLY A 55 2.96 10.37 4.44
N GLN A 56 4.02 9.77 5.00
CA GLN A 56 4.56 8.50 4.53
C GLN A 56 4.03 7.37 5.42
N LYS A 57 3.30 6.42 4.84
CA LYS A 57 2.88 5.19 5.54
C LYS A 57 3.91 4.11 5.24
N VAL A 58 4.71 3.73 6.25
CA VAL A 58 5.62 2.58 6.17
C VAL A 58 4.89 1.33 6.67
N VAL A 59 4.87 0.27 5.88
CA VAL A 59 4.31 -1.04 6.24
C VAL A 59 5.40 -2.07 6.06
N MET A 60 5.82 -2.70 7.16
CA MET A 60 6.78 -3.79 7.18
C MET A 60 6.01 -5.08 7.43
N GLY A 61 5.92 -5.94 6.41
CA GLY A 61 5.10 -7.15 6.44
C GLY A 61 3.59 -6.92 6.30
N GLY A 62 2.95 -7.64 5.37
CA GLY A 62 1.49 -7.67 5.19
C GLY A 62 0.97 -6.97 3.93
N GLY A 63 -0.36 -6.99 3.77
CA GLY A 63 -1.04 -6.41 2.61
C GLY A 63 -1.32 -4.91 2.76
N VAL A 64 -1.05 -4.14 1.72
CA VAL A 64 -1.37 -2.72 1.65
C VAL A 64 -2.17 -2.39 0.39
N PHE A 65 -3.25 -1.62 0.58
CA PHE A 65 -4.01 -1.06 -0.53
C PHE A 65 -3.36 0.25 -0.97
N VAL A 66 -2.88 0.29 -2.21
CA VAL A 66 -2.23 1.46 -2.80
C VAL A 66 -3.12 2.02 -3.89
N ILE A 67 -3.34 3.33 -3.85
CA ILE A 67 -4.06 4.05 -4.90
C ILE A 67 -3.03 4.62 -5.89
N PRO A 68 -2.79 3.99 -7.05
CA PRO A 68 -1.64 4.27 -7.92
C PRO A 68 -1.58 5.69 -8.50
N PHE A 69 -2.69 6.44 -8.49
CA PHE A 69 -2.74 7.81 -9.05
C PHE A 69 -2.40 8.90 -8.04
N VAL A 70 -2.68 8.66 -6.76
CA VAL A 70 -2.50 9.65 -5.69
C VAL A 70 -1.33 9.24 -4.78
N GLN A 71 -1.02 7.95 -4.73
CA GLN A 71 -0.03 7.37 -3.84
C GLN A 71 1.12 6.75 -4.64
N LYS A 72 2.35 7.11 -4.29
CA LYS A 72 3.55 6.42 -4.78
C LYS A 72 3.93 5.31 -3.82
N LEU A 73 4.25 4.14 -4.35
CA LEU A 73 4.76 2.99 -3.59
C LEU A 73 6.26 2.89 -3.82
N HIS A 74 7.04 2.90 -2.75
CA HIS A 74 8.46 2.56 -2.76
C HIS A 74 8.66 1.26 -2.00
N VAL A 75 9.44 0.35 -2.59
CA VAL A 75 9.77 -0.95 -1.98
C VAL A 75 11.19 -0.86 -1.48
N LEU A 76 11.38 -1.14 -0.20
CA LEU A 76 12.68 -1.17 0.44
C LEU A 76 12.95 -2.58 0.94
N ASP A 77 14.06 -3.16 0.50
CA ASP A 77 14.52 -4.45 1.00
C ASP A 77 15.19 -4.26 2.37
N LEU A 78 14.74 -5.02 3.36
CA LEU A 78 15.29 -5.05 4.72
C LEU A 78 16.35 -6.14 4.87
N SER A 79 16.68 -6.87 3.79
CA SER A 79 17.81 -7.77 3.79
C SER A 79 19.08 -6.96 4.11
N SER A 80 19.69 -7.28 5.25
CA SER A 80 20.97 -6.70 5.65
C SER A 80 22.03 -7.22 4.69
N ARG A 81 22.15 -6.57 3.52
CA ARG A 81 23.33 -6.74 2.68
C ARG A 81 24.48 -6.18 3.48
N ARG A 82 25.22 -7.09 4.13
CA ARG A 82 26.53 -6.82 4.71
C ARG A 82 27.38 -6.31 3.55
N ILE A 83 27.52 -5.00 3.47
CA ILE A 83 28.55 -4.35 2.67
C ILE A 83 29.88 -4.82 3.27
N MET A 84 30.50 -5.77 2.58
CA MET A 84 31.86 -6.23 2.86
C MET A 84 32.81 -5.52 1.90
#